data_AF-A0A2M6GM72-F1
#
_entry.id   AF-A0A2M6GM72-F1
#
_cell.length_a   1.000
_cell.length_b   1.000
_cell.length_c   1.000
_cell.angle_alpha   90.00
_cell.angle_beta   90.00
_cell.angle_gamma   90.00
#
_symmetry.space_group_name_H-M   'P 1'
#
loop_
_entity.id
_entity.type
_entity.pdbx_description
1 polymer ?
#
loop_
_entity_poly.entity_id
_entity_poly.type
_entity_poly.pdbx_seq_one_letter_code
_entity_poly.pdbx_strand_id
1 'polypeptide(L)'
;MPKNNNIDWEKVKLVIFDVDGTLYDQSKLRKKMLFALLGYYMLRPWRLNEMRILSHFRSEREKKAGAIGPDLDNLQYNWCADKGGYEVTKVKEVVVKWIFDYPNQYLAACTYPGTKDFF
;
A
#
# COMPACT_ATOMS: atom_id res chain seq x y z
N MET A 1 8.11 16.15 28.75
CA MET A 1 9.36 16.59 28.08
C MET A 1 9.88 15.42 27.26
N PRO A 2 10.03 15.53 25.93
CA PRO A 2 10.64 14.46 25.15
C PRO A 2 12.11 14.33 25.56
N LYS A 3 12.58 13.09 25.76
CA LYS A 3 13.99 12.79 26.06
C LYS A 3 14.83 13.17 24.84
N ASN A 4 15.80 14.07 25.00
CA ASN A 4 16.85 14.31 24.01
C ASN A 4 17.70 13.04 23.90
N ASN A 5 17.37 12.18 22.95
CA ASN A 5 18.28 11.12 22.53
C ASN A 5 19.40 11.81 21.72
N ASN A 6 20.54 12.01 22.37
CA ASN A 6 21.72 12.61 21.74
C ASN A 6 22.33 11.58 20.77
N ILE A 7 21.85 11.57 19.53
CA ILE A 7 22.42 10.75 18.46
C ILE A 7 23.74 11.41 18.04
N ASP A 8 24.84 10.68 18.18
CA ASP A 8 26.16 11.09 17.71
C ASP A 8 26.24 10.89 16.19
N TRP A 9 25.85 11.93 15.45
CA TRP A 9 25.77 11.92 14.00
C TRP A 9 27.13 11.66 13.32
N GLU A 10 28.26 11.98 13.95
CA GLU A 10 29.58 11.72 13.39
C GLU A 10 29.93 10.22 13.31
N LYS A 11 29.24 9.37 14.10
CA LYS A 11 29.42 7.91 14.09
C LYS A 11 28.41 7.18 13.20
N VAL A 12 27.37 7.85 12.72
CA VAL A 12 26.35 7.24 11.87
C VAL A 12 26.89 7.14 10.45
N LYS A 13 27.17 5.91 9.99
CA LYS A 13 27.73 5.65 8.66
C LYS A 13 26.68 5.37 7.58
N LEU A 14 25.47 4.98 7.98
CA LEU A 14 24.40 4.58 7.07
C LEU A 14 23.03 4.75 7.73
N VAL A 15 22.07 5.30 6.98
CA VAL A 15 20.65 5.33 7.32
C VAL A 15 19.90 4.58 6.24
N ILE A 16 19.15 3.54 6.62
CA ILE A 16 18.32 2.75 5.70
C ILE A 16 16.87 3.11 5.96
N PHE A 17 16.17 3.55 4.92
CA PHE A 17 14.74 3.85 4.97
C PHE A 17 13.95 2.67 4.43
N ASP A 18 12.97 2.21 5.20
CA ASP A 18 11.99 1.25 4.72
C ASP A 18 10.92 1.97 3.90
N VAL A 19 10.78 1.58 2.63
CA VAL A 19 9.99 2.29 1.60
C VAL A 19 8.53 2.49 2.01
N ASP A 20 7.91 1.54 2.72
CA ASP A 20 6.45 1.47 2.89
C ASP A 20 5.92 1.75 4.31
N GLY A 21 6.73 2.34 5.19
CA GLY A 21 6.28 2.64 6.55
C GLY A 21 7.09 3.67 7.32
N THR A 22 8.25 4.10 6.81
CA THR A 22 9.11 5.05 7.55
C THR A 22 8.85 6.51 7.21
N LEU A 23 8.32 6.81 6.02
CA LEU A 23 8.19 8.19 5.53
C LEU A 23 6.79 8.79 5.70
N TYR A 24 5.78 7.96 5.97
CA TYR A 24 4.39 8.42 6.14
C TYR A 24 3.64 7.61 7.19
N ASP A 25 2.64 8.25 7.81
CA ASP A 25 1.73 7.64 8.76
C ASP A 25 0.74 6.72 8.03
N GLN A 26 1.02 5.42 8.08
CA GLN A 26 0.23 4.40 7.43
C GLN A 26 -1.22 4.35 7.94
N SER A 27 -1.45 4.65 9.21
CA SER A 27 -2.80 4.66 9.80
C SER A 27 -3.64 5.79 9.23
N LYS A 28 -3.06 6.98 9.05
CA LYS A 28 -3.74 8.11 8.39
C LYS A 28 -4.06 7.81 6.93
N LEU A 29 -3.12 7.23 6.19
CA LEU A 29 -3.34 6.85 4.79
C LEU A 29 -4.46 5.81 4.66
N ARG A 30 -4.44 4.76 5.48
CA ARG A 30 -5.47 3.71 5.50
C ARG A 30 -6.86 4.28 5.78
N LYS A 31 -6.99 5.24 6.71
CA LYS A 31 -8.27 5.92 6.98
C LYS A 31 -8.77 6.69 5.75
N LYS A 32 -7.92 7.48 5.09
CA LYS A 32 -8.29 8.20 3.87
C LYS A 32 -8.74 7.25 2.76
N MET A 33 -8.00 6.15 2.56
CA MET A 33 -8.36 5.11 1.60
C MET A 33 -9.70 4.44 1.93
N LEU A 34 -9.98 4.18 3.20
CA LEU A 34 -11.27 3.61 3.63
C LEU A 34 -12.43 4.53 3.23
N PHE A 35 -12.35 5.83 3.54
CA PHE A 35 -13.41 6.77 3.16
C PHE A 35 -13.56 6.92 1.64
N ALA A 36 -12.44 6.91 0.90
CA ALA A 36 -12.49 6.96 -0.56
C ALA A 36 -13.14 5.72 -1.19
N LEU A 37 -12.81 4.53 -0.69
CA LEU A 37 -13.42 3.27 -1.13
C LEU A 37 -14.92 3.27 -0.80
N LEU A 38 -15.30 3.63 0.43
CA LEU A 38 -16.70 3.70 0.84
C LEU A 38 -17.49 4.68 -0.04
N GLY A 39 -16.99 5.91 -0.22
CA GLY A 39 -17.66 6.91 -1.06
C GLY A 39 -17.80 6.47 -2.52
N TYR A 40 -16.77 5.84 -3.09
CA TYR A 40 -16.80 5.38 -4.47
C TYR A 40 -17.81 4.24 -4.69
N TYR A 41 -17.86 3.26 -3.79
CA TYR A 41 -18.74 2.09 -3.94
C TYR A 41 -20.16 2.30 -3.41
N MET A 42 -20.39 3.23 -2.49
CA MET A 42 -21.75 3.62 -2.08
C MET A 42 -22.60 4.07 -3.27
N LEU A 43 -21.99 4.78 -4.23
CA LEU A 43 -22.66 5.23 -5.46
C LEU A 43 -22.68 4.16 -6.57
N ARG A 44 -21.97 3.04 -6.39
CA ARG A 44 -21.75 2.01 -7.43
C ARG A 44 -21.79 0.61 -6.82
N PRO A 45 -22.91 0.18 -6.22
CA PRO A 45 -23.01 -1.09 -5.50
C PRO A 45 -22.71 -2.31 -6.39
N TRP A 46 -22.98 -2.24 -7.70
CA TRP A 46 -22.65 -3.31 -8.65
C TRP A 46 -21.12 -3.54 -8.79
N ARG A 47 -20.29 -2.59 -8.39
CA ARG A 47 -18.82 -2.72 -8.40
C ARG A 47 -18.23 -3.20 -7.09
N LEU A 48 -19.05 -3.55 -6.08
CA LEU A 48 -18.56 -4.05 -4.79
C LEU A 48 -17.71 -5.31 -4.90
N ASN A 49 -17.84 -6.08 -5.98
CA ASN A 49 -16.95 -7.20 -6.28
C ASN A 49 -15.47 -6.77 -6.38
N GLU A 50 -15.17 -5.52 -6.77
CA GLU A 50 -13.81 -4.96 -6.76
C GLU A 50 -13.23 -4.90 -5.34
N MET A 51 -14.05 -4.72 -4.30
CA MET A 51 -13.57 -4.80 -2.91
C MET A 51 -13.14 -6.22 -2.52
N ARG A 52 -13.83 -7.24 -3.03
CA ARG A 52 -13.44 -8.65 -2.81
C ARG A 52 -12.11 -8.95 -3.49
N ILE A 53 -11.91 -8.45 -4.72
CA ILE A 53 -10.63 -8.55 -5.44
C ILE A 53 -9.50 -7.95 -4.60
N LEU A 54 -9.67 -6.73 -4.07
CA LEU A 54 -8.66 -6.08 -3.23
C LEU A 54 -8.35 -6.87 -1.95
N SER A 55 -9.38 -7.42 -1.30
CA SER A 55 -9.22 -8.25 -0.10
C SER A 55 -8.47 -9.55 -0.41
N HIS A 56 -8.84 -10.24 -1.48
CA HIS A 56 -8.19 -11.48 -1.91
C HIS A 56 -6.74 -11.24 -2.31
N PHE A 57 -6.48 -10.19 -3.09
CA PHE A 57 -5.12 -9.84 -3.51
C PHE A 57 -4.20 -9.61 -2.29
N ARG A 58 -4.66 -8.84 -1.30
CA ARG A 58 -3.90 -8.62 -0.05
C ARG A 58 -3.66 -9.90 0.71
N SER A 59 -4.70 -10.72 0.88
CA SER A 59 -4.60 -12.00 1.59
C SER A 59 -3.61 -12.96 0.92
N GLU A 60 -3.61 -13.05 -0.42
CA GLU A 60 -2.68 -13.93 -1.14
C GLU A 60 -1.23 -13.43 -1.08
N ARG A 61 -1.03 -12.10 -1.16
CA ARG A 61 0.29 -11.50 -0.98
C ARG A 61 0.85 -11.76 0.41
N GLU A 62 0.02 -11.66 1.45
CA GLU A 62 0.43 -11.95 2.84
C GLU A 62 0.76 -13.43 3.05
N LYS A 63 -0.05 -14.35 2.52
CA LYS A 63 0.21 -15.80 2.63
C LYS A 63 1.49 -16.24 1.93
N LYS A 64 1.83 -15.56 0.84
CA LYS A 64 3.00 -15.82 0.02
C LYS A 64 4.10 -14.79 0.29
N ALA A 65 4.09 -14.18 1.47
CA ALA A 65 5.16 -13.28 1.90
C ALA A 65 6.50 -14.00 1.85
N GLY A 66 7.48 -13.40 1.18
CA GLY A 66 8.80 -14.01 0.96
C GLY A 66 8.84 -14.99 -0.22
N ALA A 67 7.79 -15.10 -1.03
CA ALA A 67 7.86 -15.82 -2.30
C ALA A 67 8.91 -15.17 -3.22
N ILE A 68 9.74 -16.01 -3.83
CA ILE A 68 10.77 -15.61 -4.78
C ILE A 68 10.45 -16.25 -6.12
N GLY A 69 10.46 -15.46 -7.18
CA GLY A 69 10.25 -15.95 -8.53
C GLY A 69 10.50 -14.85 -9.55
N PRO A 70 10.72 -15.23 -10.82
CA PRO A 70 10.73 -14.26 -11.90
C PRO A 70 9.34 -13.59 -11.98
N ASP A 71 9.31 -12.28 -12.18
CA ASP A 71 8.08 -11.53 -12.40
C ASP A 71 7.03 -11.68 -11.28
N LEU A 72 7.49 -11.46 -10.04
CA LEU A 72 6.69 -11.58 -8.83
C LEU A 72 5.42 -10.70 -8.86
N ASP A 73 5.47 -9.56 -9.56
CA ASP A 73 4.32 -8.67 -9.71
C ASP A 73 3.20 -9.33 -10.49
N ASN A 74 3.50 -9.93 -11.66
CA ASN A 74 2.47 -10.63 -12.42
C ASN A 74 2.02 -11.92 -11.73
N LEU A 75 2.91 -12.61 -11.02
CA LEU A 75 2.54 -13.77 -10.19
C LEU A 75 1.50 -13.41 -9.12
N GLN A 76 1.61 -12.26 -8.47
CA GLN A 76 0.64 -11.81 -7.47
C GLN A 76 -0.77 -11.59 -8.05
N TYR A 77 -0.88 -11.08 -9.28
CA TYR A 77 -2.18 -10.95 -9.95
C TYR A 77 -2.78 -12.32 -10.27
N ASN A 78 -1.96 -13.25 -10.76
CA ASN A 78 -2.40 -14.61 -11.07
C ASN A 78 -2.90 -15.36 -9.83
N TRP A 79 -2.21 -15.27 -8.69
CA TRP A 79 -2.66 -15.90 -7.44
C TRP A 79 -4.06 -15.42 -7.01
N CYS A 80 -4.33 -14.13 -7.17
CA CYS A 80 -5.64 -13.56 -6.85
C CYS A 80 -6.71 -13.99 -7.86
N ALA A 81 -6.37 -14.02 -9.15
CA ALA A 81 -7.26 -14.45 -10.23
C ALA A 81 -7.69 -15.92 -10.05
N ASP A 82 -6.71 -16.81 -9.85
CA ASP A 82 -6.92 -18.27 -9.72
C ASP A 82 -7.81 -18.60 -8.52
N LYS A 83 -7.57 -17.95 -7.37
CA LYS A 83 -8.35 -18.20 -6.16
C LYS A 83 -9.77 -17.63 -6.24
N GLY A 84 -9.93 -16.50 -6.93
CA GLY A 84 -11.19 -15.76 -6.96
C GLY A 84 -12.08 -16.05 -8.17
N GLY A 85 -11.58 -16.79 -9.16
CA GLY A 85 -12.25 -16.95 -10.45
C GLY A 85 -12.40 -15.63 -11.20
N TYR A 86 -11.44 -14.71 -11.03
CA TYR A 86 -11.47 -13.39 -11.67
C TYR A 86 -10.59 -13.38 -12.92
N GLU A 87 -10.91 -12.49 -13.87
CA GLU A 87 -9.99 -12.21 -14.97
C GLU A 87 -8.75 -11.47 -14.45
N VAL A 88 -7.55 -11.94 -14.85
CA VAL A 88 -6.27 -11.33 -14.43
C VAL A 88 -6.20 -9.85 -14.79
N THR A 89 -6.68 -9.47 -15.97
CA THR A 89 -6.74 -8.06 -16.42
C THR A 89 -7.55 -7.22 -15.44
N LYS A 90 -8.72 -7.72 -15.01
CA LYS A 90 -9.58 -7.03 -14.07
C LYS A 90 -8.95 -6.89 -12.69
N VAL A 91 -8.26 -7.94 -12.21
CA VAL A 91 -7.49 -7.89 -10.97
C VAL A 91 -6.43 -6.79 -11.05
N LYS A 92 -5.66 -6.78 -12.14
CA LYS A 92 -4.60 -5.80 -12.37
C LYS A 92 -5.14 -4.37 -12.41
N GLU A 93 -6.22 -4.11 -13.15
CA GLU A 93 -6.87 -2.79 -13.19
C GLU A 93 -7.28 -2.29 -11.81
N VAL A 94 -7.93 -3.16 -11.02
CA VAL A 94 -8.43 -2.80 -9.69
C VAL A 94 -7.27 -2.54 -8.73
N VAL A 95 -6.23 -3.37 -8.77
CA VAL A 95 -5.04 -3.25 -7.93
C VAL A 95 -4.23 -2.02 -8.30
N VAL A 96 -3.91 -1.81 -9.58
CA VAL A 96 -3.21 -0.62 -10.08
C VAL A 96 -3.92 0.64 -9.61
N LYS A 97 -5.23 0.72 -9.86
CA LYS A 97 -6.02 1.84 -9.40
C LYS A 97 -5.91 2.05 -7.89
N TRP A 98 -6.27 1.06 -7.07
CA TRP A 98 -6.52 1.32 -5.64
C TRP A 98 -5.33 1.11 -4.73
N ILE A 99 -4.32 0.35 -5.15
CA ILE A 99 -3.12 0.05 -4.35
C ILE A 99 -1.94 0.91 -4.83
N PHE A 100 -1.76 1.09 -6.14
CA PHE A 100 -0.57 1.77 -6.67
C PHE A 100 -0.80 3.24 -7.00
N ASP A 101 -1.93 3.61 -7.59
CA ASP A 101 -2.14 4.97 -8.11
C ASP A 101 -2.92 5.87 -7.13
N TYR A 102 -4.09 5.42 -6.71
CA TYR A 102 -5.03 6.25 -5.95
C TYR A 102 -4.49 6.72 -4.59
N PRO A 103 -3.73 5.93 -3.81
CA PRO A 103 -3.18 6.41 -2.54
C PRO A 103 -2.21 7.59 -2.68
N ASN A 104 -1.56 7.76 -3.84
CA ASN A 104 -0.49 8.74 -4.04
C ASN A 104 -0.96 10.18 -3.81
N GLN A 105 -2.22 10.48 -4.13
CA GLN A 105 -2.82 11.80 -3.91
C GLN A 105 -2.89 12.19 -2.42
N TYR A 106 -2.85 11.22 -1.50
CA TYR A 106 -2.92 11.44 -0.05
C TYR A 106 -1.55 11.40 0.63
N LEU A 107 -0.51 10.87 -0.03
CA LEU A 107 0.80 10.65 0.58
C LEU A 107 1.38 11.91 1.19
N ALA A 108 1.36 13.03 0.46
CA ALA A 108 1.92 14.30 0.93
C ALA A 108 1.26 14.83 2.22
N ALA A 109 -0.01 14.50 2.45
CA ALA A 109 -0.75 14.87 3.68
C ALA A 109 -0.57 13.85 4.81
N CYS A 110 0.01 12.69 4.52
CA CYS A 110 0.27 11.61 5.47
C CYS A 110 1.76 11.51 5.86
N THR A 111 2.65 12.20 5.15
CA THR A 111 4.09 12.27 5.46
C THR A 111 4.35 12.76 6.89
N TYR A 112 5.37 12.20 7.56
CA TYR A 112 5.79 12.72 8.88
C TYR A 112 6.39 14.13 8.76
N PRO A 113 6.23 14.99 9.79
CA PRO A 113 6.93 16.27 9.85
C PRO A 113 8.45 16.06 9.75
N GLY A 114 9.13 16.91 8.97
CA GLY A 114 10.59 16.82 8.77
C GLY A 114 11.04 15.86 7.67
N THR A 115 10.19 14.96 7.16
CA THR A 115 10.57 14.06 6.06
C THR A 115 10.84 14.82 4.75
N LYS A 116 10.20 15.96 4.53
CA LYS A 116 10.46 16.81 3.36
C LYS A 116 11.85 17.45 3.38
N ASP A 117 12.44 17.61 4.56
CA ASP A 117 13.75 18.25 4.72
C ASP A 117 14.90 17.24 4.49
N PHE A 118 14.58 15.96 4.29
CA PHE A 118 15.53 14.87 4.01
C PHE A 118 15.81 14.63 2.52
N PHE A 119 15.02 15.22 1.61
CA PHE A 119 15.14 15.07 0.15
C PHE A 119 15.36 16.44 -0.51
#